data_AF-A0A081XJ91-F1
#
_entry.id   AF-A0A081XJ91-F1
#
_cell.length_a   1.000
_cell.length_b   1.000
_cell.length_c   1.000
_cell.angle_alpha   90.00
_cell.angle_beta   90.00
_cell.angle_gamma   90.00
#
_symmetry.space_group_name_H-M   'P 1'
#
loop_
_entity.id
_entity.type
_entity.pdbx_description
1 polymer ?
#
loop_
_entity_poly.entity_id
_entity_poly.type
_entity_poly.pdbx_seq_one_letter_code
_entity_poly.pdbx_strand_id
1 'polypeptide(L)'
;MFIRGSVTAVALLAVTLTACGTQQGAGQAARPESPRPSFSPRPLCAQPAEAPTVRPSPTAPSATGSTDGRREQGGDGAPHYAENHAYRMRGSLTPEEGAWGAASAELIRAELEKVREEGGAGEYGRFGEQRIAAALARLGCGEEHGTYIGDGYYSVHTAMVCVSGRVTEDELTTEVHGAYAEPQPGAGPCVENRGGH
;
A
#
# COMPACT_ATOMS: atom_id res chain seq x y z
N MET A 1 40.95 35.31 -38.67
CA MET A 1 40.42 34.33 -39.64
C MET A 1 38.90 34.39 -39.54
N PHE A 2 38.24 34.98 -40.54
CA PHE A 2 36.78 35.08 -40.61
C PHE A 2 36.22 33.80 -41.22
N ILE A 3 35.24 33.14 -40.58
CA ILE A 3 34.18 32.41 -41.30
C ILE A 3 32.87 32.57 -40.52
N ARG A 4 31.93 33.26 -41.17
CA ARG A 4 30.49 33.35 -40.87
C ARG A 4 29.81 32.03 -41.24
N GLY A 5 28.77 31.64 -40.52
CA GLY A 5 27.88 30.56 -40.92
C GLY A 5 26.51 30.67 -40.23
N SER A 6 25.64 31.50 -40.79
CA SER A 6 24.22 31.57 -40.46
C SER A 6 23.48 30.40 -41.11
N VAL A 7 22.56 29.72 -40.41
CA VAL A 7 21.53 28.89 -41.04
C VAL A 7 20.16 29.27 -40.48
N THR A 8 19.32 29.68 -41.41
CA THR A 8 17.95 30.16 -41.30
C THR A 8 16.93 29.03 -41.24
N ALA A 9 15.91 29.22 -40.38
CA ALA A 9 14.47 28.96 -40.53
C ALA A 9 13.96 27.63 -41.13
N VAL A 10 12.92 27.05 -40.51
CA VAL A 10 11.53 27.08 -41.04
C VAL A 10 10.57 26.71 -39.90
N ALA A 11 9.66 27.63 -39.58
CA ALA A 11 8.42 27.34 -38.86
C ALA A 11 7.32 27.13 -39.90
N LEU A 12 6.53 26.05 -39.76
CA LEU A 12 5.28 25.87 -40.49
C LEU A 12 4.24 25.30 -39.52
N LEU A 13 3.38 26.20 -39.05
CA LEU A 13 2.10 25.90 -38.41
C LEU A 13 1.16 25.30 -39.46
N ALA A 14 0.55 24.15 -39.14
CA ALA A 14 -0.67 23.69 -39.79
C ALA A 14 -1.77 23.62 -38.72
N VAL A 15 -2.63 24.63 -38.72
CA VAL A 15 -3.89 24.67 -37.97
C VAL A 15 -4.95 24.01 -38.85
N THR A 16 -5.52 22.89 -38.42
CA THR A 16 -6.74 22.34 -39.00
C THR A 16 -7.90 22.54 -38.03
N LEU A 17 -8.73 23.54 -38.36
CA LEU A 17 -10.05 23.76 -37.79
C LEU A 17 -11.06 22.88 -38.54
N THR A 18 -11.71 21.96 -37.86
CA THR A 18 -12.99 21.37 -38.30
C THR A 18 -14.05 21.59 -37.24
N ALA A 19 -15.13 22.24 -37.67
CA ALA A 19 -16.26 22.64 -36.86
C ALA A 19 -17.46 21.69 -37.04
N CYS A 20 -18.35 21.73 -36.02
CA CYS A 20 -19.78 21.42 -36.02
C CYS A 20 -20.26 19.97 -36.29
N GLY A 21 -20.72 19.34 -35.21
CA GLY A 21 -21.73 18.30 -35.23
C GLY A 21 -22.52 18.32 -33.92
N THR A 22 -23.65 19.02 -33.89
CA THR A 22 -24.65 18.93 -32.82
C THR A 22 -25.48 17.66 -32.99
N GLN A 23 -25.51 16.79 -31.98
CA GLN A 23 -26.58 15.80 -31.88
C GLN A 23 -27.07 15.70 -30.43
N GLN A 24 -28.33 16.09 -30.25
CA GLN A 24 -29.14 15.88 -29.05
C GLN A 24 -29.29 14.38 -28.78
N GLY A 25 -28.94 13.97 -27.56
CA GLY A 25 -29.40 12.74 -26.95
C GLY A 25 -29.74 13.04 -25.50
N ALA A 26 -31.05 13.12 -25.20
CA ALA A 26 -31.55 13.17 -23.85
C ALA A 26 -31.23 11.84 -23.16
N GLY A 27 -30.09 11.78 -22.48
CA GLY A 27 -29.74 10.70 -21.56
C GLY A 27 -29.99 11.18 -20.14
N GLN A 28 -30.94 10.55 -19.45
CA GLN A 28 -31.12 10.68 -18.01
C GLN A 28 -29.76 10.64 -17.31
N ALA A 29 -29.42 11.73 -16.62
CA ALA A 29 -28.28 11.74 -15.70
C ALA A 29 -28.61 10.79 -14.54
N ALA A 30 -28.31 9.50 -14.73
CA ALA A 30 -28.03 8.63 -13.61
C ALA A 30 -26.88 9.31 -12.84
N ARG A 31 -27.15 9.65 -11.58
CA ARG A 31 -26.11 10.10 -10.65
C ARG A 31 -24.95 9.11 -10.76
N PRO A 32 -23.69 9.57 -10.90
CA PRO A 32 -22.56 8.68 -10.71
C PRO A 32 -22.66 8.14 -9.28
N GLU A 33 -23.11 6.90 -9.18
CA GLU A 33 -22.96 6.11 -7.97
C GLU A 33 -21.46 6.12 -7.71
N SER A 34 -21.03 6.74 -6.59
CA SER A 34 -19.64 6.65 -6.18
C SER A 34 -19.25 5.17 -6.26
N PRO A 35 -18.16 4.82 -6.98
CA PRO A 35 -17.75 3.43 -7.05
C PRO A 35 -17.55 2.96 -5.61
N ARG A 36 -18.49 2.14 -5.13
CA ARG A 36 -18.31 1.41 -3.89
C ARG A 36 -17.01 0.65 -4.06
N PRO A 37 -16.08 0.67 -3.09
CA PRO A 37 -14.87 -0.12 -3.21
C PRO A 37 -15.28 -1.55 -3.52
N SER A 38 -14.90 -2.03 -4.69
CA SER A 38 -15.10 -3.41 -5.07
C SER A 38 -14.27 -4.25 -4.12
N PHE A 39 -14.93 -4.95 -3.20
CA PHE A 39 -14.32 -5.97 -2.34
C PHE A 39 -14.20 -7.30 -3.09
N SER A 40 -13.99 -7.28 -4.42
CA SER A 40 -13.54 -8.48 -5.11
C SER A 40 -12.27 -8.99 -4.42
N PRO A 41 -12.14 -10.31 -4.19
CA PRO A 41 -10.91 -10.88 -3.67
C PRO A 41 -9.76 -10.38 -4.54
N ARG A 42 -8.81 -9.67 -3.93
CA ARG A 42 -7.62 -9.20 -4.65
C ARG A 42 -6.84 -10.44 -5.13
N PRO A 43 -6.19 -10.38 -6.30
CA PRO A 43 -5.24 -11.42 -6.69
C PRO A 43 -4.19 -11.57 -5.59
N LEU A 44 -3.64 -12.78 -5.47
CA LEU A 44 -2.58 -13.05 -4.51
C LEU A 44 -1.25 -12.56 -5.10
N CYS A 45 -0.41 -11.92 -4.28
CA CYS A 45 0.98 -11.61 -4.63
C CYS A 45 1.92 -12.00 -3.51
N ALA A 46 3.22 -12.08 -3.82
CA ALA A 46 4.27 -12.53 -2.89
C ALA A 46 3.89 -13.83 -2.16
N GLN A 47 3.38 -14.82 -2.90
CA GLN A 47 3.02 -16.11 -2.32
C GLN A 47 4.23 -17.04 -2.24
N PRO A 48 4.48 -17.66 -1.08
CA PRO A 48 5.37 -18.81 -1.01
C PRO A 48 4.81 -19.97 -1.83
N ALA A 49 5.70 -20.79 -2.40
CA ALA A 49 5.33 -21.95 -3.22
C ALA A 49 4.57 -23.02 -2.42
N GLU A 50 4.73 -23.04 -1.10
CA GLU A 50 4.11 -23.97 -0.17
C GLU A 50 3.44 -23.21 0.97
N ALA A 51 2.38 -23.79 1.53
CA ALA A 51 1.71 -23.22 2.69
C ALA A 51 2.67 -23.20 3.89
N PRO A 52 2.77 -22.06 4.61
CA PRO A 52 3.62 -21.99 5.79
C PRO A 52 3.07 -22.94 6.85
N THR A 53 3.97 -23.69 7.47
CA THR A 53 3.58 -24.56 8.58
C THR A 53 3.24 -23.68 9.77
N VAL A 54 1.94 -23.55 10.10
CA VAL A 54 1.52 -22.98 11.38
C VAL A 54 1.98 -23.95 12.45
N ARG A 55 3.11 -23.66 13.09
CA ARG A 55 3.54 -24.44 14.23
C ARG A 55 2.49 -24.21 15.33
N PRO A 56 1.76 -25.23 15.80
CA PRO A 56 0.88 -25.03 16.93
C PRO A 56 1.75 -24.53 18.07
N SER A 57 1.43 -23.35 18.58
CA SER A 57 2.07 -22.87 19.81
C SER A 57 1.84 -23.93 20.89
N PRO A 58 2.84 -24.24 21.73
CA PRO A 58 2.58 -25.09 22.88
C PRO A 58 1.43 -24.46 23.67
N THR A 59 0.44 -25.29 24.02
CA THR A 59 -0.71 -24.88 24.83
C THR A 59 -0.16 -24.23 26.10
N ALA A 60 -0.24 -22.91 26.19
CA ALA A 60 -0.06 -22.23 27.45
C ALA A 60 -1.10 -22.82 28.42
N PRO A 61 -0.76 -23.07 29.70
CA PRO A 61 -1.70 -23.65 30.63
C PRO A 61 -2.96 -22.79 30.66
N SER A 62 -4.11 -23.45 30.49
CA SER A 62 -5.43 -22.87 30.66
C SER A 62 -5.48 -22.11 31.99
N ALA A 63 -5.43 -20.78 31.92
CA ALA A 63 -5.88 -19.96 33.02
C ALA A 63 -7.40 -20.10 33.06
N THR A 64 -7.88 -20.93 33.97
CA THR A 64 -9.27 -20.93 34.43
C THR A 64 -9.53 -19.57 35.11
N GLY A 65 -9.80 -18.55 34.30
CA GLY A 65 -10.28 -17.25 34.74
C GLY A 65 -11.79 -17.28 34.77
N SER A 66 -12.34 -17.44 35.98
CA SER A 66 -13.77 -17.34 36.26
C SER A 66 -14.40 -16.12 35.59
N THR A 67 -15.56 -16.33 34.97
CA THR A 67 -16.55 -15.28 34.78
C THR A 67 -17.01 -14.80 36.16
N ASP A 68 -16.40 -13.74 36.66
CA ASP A 68 -16.98 -12.92 37.71
C ASP A 68 -16.58 -11.45 37.52
N GLY A 69 -17.57 -10.57 37.70
CA GLY A 69 -17.54 -9.20 37.21
C GLY A 69 -16.50 -8.28 37.86
N ARG A 70 -16.05 -7.33 37.02
CA ARG A 70 -15.74 -5.92 37.33
C ARG A 70 -14.61 -5.64 38.32
N ARG A 71 -13.50 -5.07 37.80
CA ARG A 71 -12.93 -3.83 38.36
C ARG A 71 -12.12 -3.02 37.34
N GLU A 72 -12.73 -1.89 36.96
CA GLU A 72 -12.18 -0.57 36.61
C GLU A 72 -10.66 -0.48 36.36
N GLN A 73 -10.29 -0.22 35.10
CA GLN A 73 -9.10 0.58 34.81
C GLN A 73 -9.46 2.06 35.05
N GLY A 74 -9.16 2.56 36.24
CA GLY A 74 -9.07 4.00 36.46
C GLY A 74 -7.83 4.54 35.74
N GLY A 75 -8.03 5.48 34.81
CA GLY A 75 -6.93 6.21 34.17
C GLY A 75 -7.40 7.02 32.97
N ASP A 76 -8.13 8.12 33.22
CA ASP A 76 -8.32 9.32 32.37
C ASP A 76 -8.46 9.16 30.84
N GLY A 77 -8.89 8.01 30.35
CA GLY A 77 -9.19 7.81 28.94
C GLY A 77 -10.38 8.69 28.58
N ALA A 78 -10.16 9.75 27.81
CA ALA A 78 -11.21 10.63 27.35
C ALA A 78 -12.39 9.78 26.85
N PRO A 79 -13.63 10.04 27.31
CA PRO A 79 -14.79 9.34 26.78
C PRO A 79 -14.74 9.50 25.26
N HIS A 80 -14.87 8.37 24.55
CA HIS A 80 -14.74 8.25 23.10
C HIS A 80 -13.34 8.09 22.48
N TYR A 81 -12.28 7.75 23.25
CA TYR A 81 -10.95 7.51 22.66
C TYR A 81 -10.94 6.47 21.52
N ALA A 82 -11.61 5.32 21.72
CA ALA A 82 -11.68 4.26 20.72
C ALA A 82 -12.44 4.70 19.45
N GLU A 83 -13.54 5.45 19.60
CA GLU A 83 -14.26 6.02 18.46
C GLU A 83 -13.44 7.11 17.76
N ASN A 84 -12.80 7.99 18.52
CA ASN A 84 -11.97 9.07 18.00
C ASN A 84 -10.68 8.57 17.32
N HIS A 85 -10.26 7.33 17.56
CA HIS A 85 -9.03 6.74 17.00
C HIS A 85 -9.31 5.50 16.16
N ALA A 86 -10.58 5.25 15.82
CA ALA A 86 -10.99 4.14 14.96
C ALA A 86 -10.23 4.14 13.62
N TYR A 87 -9.88 5.32 13.10
CA TYR A 87 -9.11 5.48 11.87
C TYR A 87 -7.68 4.88 11.93
N ARG A 88 -7.09 4.76 13.13
CA ARG A 88 -5.78 4.13 13.34
C ARG A 88 -5.86 2.63 13.60
N MET A 89 -7.07 2.08 13.77
CA MET A 89 -7.25 0.67 14.11
C MET A 89 -6.95 -0.21 12.90
N ARG A 90 -6.11 -1.21 13.12
CA ARG A 90 -5.77 -2.25 12.14
C ARG A 90 -6.67 -3.47 12.37
N GLY A 91 -7.02 -4.15 11.29
CA GLY A 91 -7.67 -5.46 11.38
C GLY A 91 -6.81 -6.44 12.17
N SER A 92 -7.43 -7.23 13.05
CA SER A 92 -6.75 -8.33 13.74
C SER A 92 -6.37 -9.43 12.77
N LEU A 93 -5.18 -10.00 12.93
CA LEU A 93 -4.75 -11.16 12.16
C LEU A 93 -5.02 -12.45 12.94
N THR A 94 -5.54 -13.46 12.25
CA THR A 94 -5.52 -14.84 12.73
C THR A 94 -4.08 -15.39 12.71
N PRO A 95 -3.77 -16.47 13.46
CA PRO A 95 -2.45 -17.09 13.42
C PRO A 95 -2.03 -17.56 12.02
N GLU A 96 -2.98 -18.02 11.21
CA GLU A 96 -2.74 -18.45 9.83
C GLU A 96 -2.40 -17.26 8.92
N GLU A 97 -3.17 -16.18 8.98
CA GLU A 97 -2.88 -14.94 8.25
C GLU A 97 -1.52 -14.36 8.65
N GLY A 98 -1.18 -14.41 9.94
CA GLY A 98 0.14 -14.01 10.44
C GLY A 98 1.28 -14.85 9.85
N ALA A 99 1.11 -16.18 9.76
CA ALA A 99 2.11 -17.07 9.19
C ALA A 99 2.31 -16.84 7.69
N TRP A 100 1.22 -16.69 6.94
CA TRP A 100 1.28 -16.32 5.52
C TRP A 100 1.89 -14.95 5.32
N GLY A 101 1.49 -13.98 6.13
CA GLY A 101 2.04 -12.63 6.10
C GLY A 101 3.54 -12.60 6.34
N ALA A 102 4.03 -13.37 7.31
CA ALA A 102 5.46 -13.50 7.56
C ALA A 102 6.20 -14.12 6.36
N ALA A 103 5.65 -15.18 5.76
CA ALA A 103 6.25 -15.80 4.58
C ALA A 103 6.29 -14.84 3.38
N SER A 104 5.21 -14.08 3.13
CA SER A 104 5.18 -13.04 2.10
C SER A 104 6.16 -11.90 2.39
N ALA A 105 6.28 -11.48 3.65
CA ALA A 105 7.22 -10.46 4.08
C ALA A 105 8.68 -10.85 3.81
N GLU A 106 9.05 -12.11 4.03
CA GLU A 106 10.39 -12.61 3.70
C GLU A 106 10.69 -12.52 2.20
N LEU A 107 9.73 -12.87 1.34
CA LEU A 107 9.89 -12.75 -0.12
C LEU A 107 10.05 -11.29 -0.56
N ILE A 108 9.20 -10.40 -0.02
CA ILE A 108 9.28 -8.96 -0.31
C ILE A 108 10.62 -8.39 0.17
N ARG A 109 11.03 -8.73 1.40
CA ARG A 109 12.30 -8.29 1.97
C ARG A 109 13.47 -8.74 1.11
N ALA A 110 13.52 -10.01 0.70
CA ALA A 110 14.59 -10.53 -0.15
C ALA A 110 14.64 -9.81 -1.50
N GLU A 111 13.49 -9.46 -2.09
CA GLU A 111 13.44 -8.75 -3.37
C GLU A 111 13.86 -7.27 -3.25
N LEU A 112 13.49 -6.61 -2.15
CA LEU A 112 13.90 -5.24 -1.86
C LEU A 112 15.37 -5.14 -1.41
N GLU A 113 15.93 -6.17 -0.79
CA GLU A 113 17.36 -6.23 -0.46
C GLU A 113 18.22 -6.20 -1.73
N LYS A 114 17.80 -6.88 -2.81
CA LYS A 114 18.50 -6.80 -4.11
C LYS A 114 18.57 -5.36 -4.63
N VAL A 115 17.49 -4.59 -4.47
CA VAL A 115 17.48 -3.16 -4.84
C VAL A 115 18.52 -2.37 -4.02
N ARG A 116 18.70 -2.71 -2.75
CA ARG A 116 19.73 -2.10 -1.88
C ARG A 116 21.13 -2.48 -2.32
N GLU A 117 21.38 -3.76 -2.57
CA GLU A 117 22.68 -4.29 -2.99
C GLU A 117 23.16 -3.72 -4.33
N GLU A 118 22.22 -3.51 -5.27
CA GLU A 118 22.49 -2.86 -6.55
C GLU A 118 22.91 -1.38 -6.41
N GLY A 119 22.69 -0.75 -5.24
CA GLY A 119 23.04 0.64 -4.97
C GLY A 119 22.21 1.65 -5.74
N GLY A 120 22.66 2.91 -5.87
CA GLY A 120 21.95 3.94 -6.65
C GLY A 120 20.80 4.61 -5.90
N ALA A 121 20.92 4.74 -4.59
CA ALA A 121 20.05 5.61 -3.80
C ALA A 121 20.25 7.09 -4.19
N GLY A 122 19.16 7.85 -4.20
CA GLY A 122 19.16 9.28 -4.45
C GLY A 122 19.32 10.10 -3.17
N GLU A 123 18.72 11.29 -3.16
CA GLU A 123 18.73 12.17 -1.99
C GLU A 123 18.18 11.45 -0.74
N TYR A 124 18.85 11.67 0.39
CA TYR A 124 18.53 11.05 1.69
C TYR A 124 18.54 9.51 1.68
N GLY A 125 19.32 8.87 0.80
CA GLY A 125 19.43 7.41 0.76
C GLY A 125 18.16 6.71 0.25
N ARG A 126 17.29 7.43 -0.48
CA ARG A 126 16.00 6.90 -0.97
C ARG A 126 16.14 6.31 -2.36
N PHE A 127 15.58 5.13 -2.58
CA PHE A 127 15.46 4.58 -3.93
C PHE A 127 14.26 5.20 -4.66
N GLY A 128 14.37 5.34 -5.98
CA GLY A 128 13.27 5.85 -6.80
C GLY A 128 12.05 4.91 -6.74
N GLU A 129 10.86 5.50 -6.63
CA GLU A 129 9.60 4.75 -6.46
C GLU A 129 9.37 3.72 -7.57
N GLN A 130 9.68 4.07 -8.82
CA GLN A 130 9.57 3.18 -9.98
C GLN A 130 10.41 1.91 -9.85
N ARG A 131 11.55 2.00 -9.16
CA ARG A 131 12.45 0.86 -8.96
C ARG A 131 11.92 -0.09 -7.88
N ILE A 132 11.39 0.47 -6.81
CA ILE A 132 10.68 -0.29 -5.78
C ILE A 132 9.44 -0.96 -6.37
N ALA A 133 8.66 -0.23 -7.19
CA ALA A 133 7.50 -0.76 -7.89
C ALA A 133 7.88 -1.92 -8.81
N ALA A 134 8.96 -1.77 -9.59
CA ALA A 134 9.46 -2.84 -10.45
C ALA A 134 9.92 -4.07 -9.67
N ALA A 135 10.50 -3.89 -8.47
CA ALA A 135 10.88 -4.99 -7.60
C ALA A 135 9.65 -5.74 -7.06
N LEU A 136 8.67 -5.02 -6.53
CA LEU A 136 7.42 -5.61 -6.05
C LEU A 136 6.63 -6.30 -7.18
N ALA A 137 6.63 -5.72 -8.38
CA ALA A 137 5.97 -6.30 -9.54
C ALA A 137 6.55 -7.67 -9.95
N ARG A 138 7.82 -7.95 -9.69
CA ARG A 138 8.41 -9.29 -9.92
C ARG A 138 7.83 -10.37 -9.01
N LEU A 139 7.26 -9.98 -7.87
CA LEU A 139 6.51 -10.84 -6.96
C LEU A 139 5.00 -10.84 -7.27
N GLY A 140 4.60 -10.22 -8.39
CA GLY A 140 3.19 -10.04 -8.76
C GLY A 140 2.49 -8.94 -7.97
N CYS A 141 3.20 -8.16 -7.16
CA CYS A 141 2.60 -7.11 -6.34
C CYS A 141 2.56 -5.77 -7.10
N GLY A 142 1.45 -5.53 -7.83
CA GLY A 142 1.18 -4.28 -8.55
C GLY A 142 0.18 -3.33 -7.88
N GLU A 143 -0.32 -2.35 -8.64
CA GLU A 143 -1.32 -1.36 -8.17
C GLU A 143 -2.63 -2.00 -7.70
N GLU A 144 -3.03 -3.11 -8.32
CA GLU A 144 -4.20 -3.91 -7.96
C GLU A 144 -4.14 -4.49 -6.53
N HIS A 145 -2.94 -4.54 -5.95
CA HIS A 145 -2.69 -4.94 -4.56
C HIS A 145 -2.71 -3.76 -3.59
N GLY A 146 -3.12 -2.56 -4.05
CA GLY A 146 -3.08 -1.35 -3.23
C GLY A 146 -1.66 -0.99 -2.82
N THR A 147 -0.70 -1.26 -3.72
CA THR A 147 0.71 -0.93 -3.52
C THR A 147 0.87 0.57 -3.43
N TYR A 148 1.55 1.03 -2.38
CA TYR A 148 1.90 2.42 -2.18
C TYR A 148 3.39 2.51 -1.90
N ILE A 149 4.05 3.48 -2.53
CA ILE A 149 5.48 3.74 -2.40
C ILE A 149 5.64 5.25 -2.33
N GLY A 150 6.41 5.74 -1.37
CA GLY A 150 6.68 7.16 -1.23
C GLY A 150 7.62 7.44 -0.07
N ASP A 151 8.51 8.42 -0.21
CA ASP A 151 9.42 8.86 0.85
C ASP A 151 10.26 7.74 1.51
N GLY A 152 10.63 6.71 0.74
CA GLY A 152 11.37 5.54 1.26
C GLY A 152 10.52 4.57 2.08
N TYR A 153 9.19 4.73 2.06
CA TYR A 153 8.22 3.79 2.59
C TYR A 153 7.59 2.98 1.45
N TYR A 154 7.23 1.74 1.76
CA TYR A 154 6.40 0.90 0.88
C TYR A 154 5.31 0.21 1.69
N SER A 155 4.19 -0.09 1.03
CA SER A 155 3.15 -0.97 1.57
C SER A 155 2.42 -1.70 0.47
N VAL A 156 2.03 -2.95 0.70
CA VAL A 156 1.29 -3.78 -0.25
C VAL A 156 0.30 -4.69 0.48
N HIS A 157 -0.87 -4.95 -0.11
CA HIS A 157 -1.84 -5.93 0.35
C HIS A 157 -1.71 -7.26 -0.39
N THR A 158 -1.30 -8.34 0.26
CA THR A 158 -1.04 -9.67 -0.33
C THR A 158 -2.32 -10.50 -0.56
N ALA A 159 -3.46 -9.82 -0.72
CA ALA A 159 -4.83 -10.35 -0.60
C ALA A 159 -5.26 -10.88 0.78
N MET A 160 -4.33 -11.21 1.68
CA MET A 160 -4.64 -11.65 3.05
C MET A 160 -4.24 -10.62 4.10
N VAL A 161 -3.05 -10.05 3.98
CA VAL A 161 -2.50 -9.12 4.96
C VAL A 161 -1.85 -7.93 4.28
N CYS A 162 -1.55 -6.91 5.06
CA CYS A 162 -0.66 -5.84 4.68
C CYS A 162 0.78 -6.17 5.07
N VAL A 163 1.70 -5.94 4.14
CA VAL A 163 3.14 -5.90 4.38
C VAL A 163 3.61 -4.49 4.09
N SER A 164 4.24 -3.85 5.07
CA SER A 164 4.75 -2.48 4.90
C SER A 164 6.05 -2.25 5.63
N GLY A 165 6.76 -1.18 5.30
CA GLY A 165 8.02 -0.86 5.95
C GLY A 165 8.81 0.21 5.21
N ARG A 166 10.08 0.35 5.58
CA ARG A 166 11.00 1.28 4.95
C ARG A 166 12.01 0.56 4.08
N VAL A 167 12.35 1.18 2.96
CA VAL A 167 13.42 0.75 2.06
C VAL A 167 14.26 1.96 1.68
N THR A 168 15.43 2.04 2.30
CA THR A 168 16.46 3.06 2.07
C THR A 168 17.83 2.39 2.05
N GLU A 169 18.86 3.14 1.66
CA GLU A 169 20.24 2.65 1.63
C GLU A 169 20.64 2.04 2.99
N ASP A 170 20.34 2.73 4.08
CA ASP A 170 20.76 2.32 5.43
C ASP A 170 19.77 1.37 6.13
N GLU A 171 18.51 1.34 5.70
CA GLU A 171 17.43 0.68 6.43
C GLU A 171 16.49 -0.10 5.50
N LEU A 172 16.30 -1.39 5.83
CA LEU A 172 15.20 -2.21 5.33
C LEU A 172 14.41 -2.77 6.51
N THR A 173 13.17 -2.30 6.67
CA THR A 173 12.24 -2.78 7.68
C THR A 173 11.01 -3.38 7.02
N THR A 174 10.36 -4.31 7.73
CA THR A 174 9.14 -4.97 7.26
C THR A 174 8.26 -5.30 8.46
N GLU A 175 6.98 -4.97 8.35
CA GLU A 175 5.93 -5.24 9.32
C GLU A 175 4.76 -5.91 8.62
N VAL A 176 4.17 -6.91 9.29
CA VAL A 176 2.95 -7.60 8.86
C VAL A 176 1.81 -7.12 9.74
N HIS A 177 0.72 -6.67 9.12
CA HIS A 177 -0.45 -6.20 9.86
C HIS A 177 -1.74 -6.39 9.04
N GLY A 178 -2.90 -6.26 9.70
CA GLY A 178 -4.18 -6.20 8.97
C GLY A 178 -4.37 -4.85 8.28
N ALA A 179 -5.29 -4.81 7.31
CA ALA A 179 -5.72 -3.57 6.67
C ALA A 179 -6.25 -2.57 7.71
N TYR A 180 -6.06 -1.28 7.47
CA TYR A 180 -6.63 -0.22 8.30
C TYR A 180 -8.15 -0.16 8.12
N ALA A 181 -8.87 0.08 9.23
CA ALA A 181 -10.32 0.26 9.19
C ALA A 181 -10.73 1.47 8.35
N GLU A 182 -9.96 2.56 8.45
CA GLU A 182 -10.10 3.73 7.60
C GLU A 182 -8.72 4.06 7.00
N PRO A 183 -8.39 3.49 5.83
CA PRO A 183 -7.08 3.72 5.22
C PRO A 183 -6.96 5.15 4.67
N GLN A 184 -5.72 5.61 4.51
CA GLN A 184 -5.43 6.90 3.87
C GLN A 184 -6.06 6.94 2.47
N PRO A 185 -6.92 7.94 2.18
CA PRO A 185 -7.52 8.08 0.86
C PRO A 185 -6.46 8.14 -0.25
N GLY A 186 -6.60 7.27 -1.25
CA GLY A 186 -5.68 7.20 -2.40
C GLY A 186 -4.41 6.36 -2.21
N ALA A 187 -4.12 5.84 -1.01
CA ALA A 187 -2.86 5.13 -0.72
C ALA A 187 -3.04 3.62 -0.44
N GLY A 188 -4.22 3.06 -0.73
CA GLY A 188 -4.51 1.63 -0.54
C GLY A 188 -4.80 1.26 0.93
N PRO A 189 -5.22 0.00 1.18
CA PRO A 189 -5.74 -0.44 2.49
C PRO A 189 -4.65 -0.56 3.58
N CYS A 190 -3.38 -0.45 3.20
CA CYS A 190 -2.23 -0.70 4.07
C CYS A 190 -1.56 0.56 4.60
N VAL A 191 -2.10 1.74 4.28
CA VAL A 191 -1.55 3.02 4.72
C VAL A 191 -2.47 3.63 5.78
N GLU A 192 -1.89 3.94 6.93
CA GLU A 192 -2.60 4.62 8.03
C GLU A 192 -3.10 5.98 7.56
N ASN A 193 -4.38 6.27 7.80
CA ASN A 193 -4.91 7.60 7.59
C ASN A 193 -4.30 8.56 8.60
N ARG A 194 -3.52 9.54 8.13
CA ARG A 194 -2.92 10.58 8.98
C ARG A 194 -3.77 11.84 9.08
N GLY A 195 -4.90 11.89 8.38
CA GLY A 195 -5.88 12.97 8.49
C GLY A 195 -6.74 12.83 9.75
N GLY A 196 -6.95 13.96 10.44
CA GLY A 196 -7.90 14.09 11.54
C GLY A 196 -8.60 15.45 11.44
N HIS A 197 -9.92 15.43 11.63
CA HIS A 197 -10.82 16.57 11.64
C HIS A 197 -10.50 17.61 12.71
#